data_AF-A0A8H4YJG1-F1
#
_entry.id   AF-A0A8H4YJG1-F1
#
_cell.length_a   1.000
_cell.length_b   1.000
_cell.length_c   1.000
_cell.angle_alpha   90.00
_cell.angle_beta   90.00
_cell.angle_gamma   90.00
#
_symmetry.space_group_name_H-M   'P 1'
#
loop_
_entity.id
_entity.type
_entity.pdbx_description
1 polymer ?
#
loop_
_entity_poly.entity_id
_entity_poly.type
_entity_poly.pdbx_seq_one_letter_code
_entity_poly.pdbx_strand_id
1 'polypeptide(L)'
;QFFMLFSLLGIGRVLACSPGWYGTAPFCDGECPTGMRQTRSDDCGDGHCCATGHKVYCECIDNPGCAAFWSGTAPFCDPESCPSGWHEAGRSDWGDGGYCVSGKKRLSQQPETS
;
A
#
# COMPACT_ATOMS: atom_id res chain seq x y z
N GLN A 1 -6.85 -35.88 30.66
CA GLN A 1 -5.90 -35.75 29.53
C GLN A 1 -6.19 -34.43 28.83
N PHE A 2 -5.30 -33.44 28.99
CA PHE A 2 -5.09 -32.16 28.25
C PHE A 2 -6.35 -31.37 27.80
N PHE A 3 -6.81 -30.30 28.45
CA PHE A 3 -6.28 -28.92 28.51
C PHE A 3 -5.65 -28.34 27.22
N MET A 4 -6.30 -27.26 26.77
CA MET A 4 -5.85 -26.15 25.90
C MET A 4 -5.66 -26.41 24.41
N LEU A 5 -6.49 -25.72 23.63
CA LEU A 5 -5.98 -24.75 22.65
C LEU A 5 -6.85 -23.49 22.71
N PHE A 6 -6.51 -22.65 23.67
CA PHE A 6 -6.71 -21.21 23.58
C PHE A 6 -6.02 -20.73 22.29
N SER A 7 -6.77 -20.50 21.21
CA SER A 7 -6.30 -19.55 20.18
C SER A 7 -6.54 -18.14 20.71
N LEU A 8 -5.63 -17.77 21.60
CA LEU A 8 -5.36 -16.41 22.02
C LEU A 8 -5.17 -15.52 20.79
N LEU A 9 -5.73 -14.31 20.88
CA LEU A 9 -5.33 -13.16 20.10
C LEU A 9 -5.61 -13.35 18.60
N GLY A 10 -6.86 -13.09 18.23
CA GLY A 10 -7.09 -12.30 17.01
C GLY A 10 -6.38 -10.96 17.22
N ILE A 11 -5.07 -10.95 16.98
CA ILE A 11 -4.27 -9.74 16.83
C ILE A 11 -5.06 -8.98 15.79
N GLY A 12 -5.73 -7.91 16.21
CA GLY A 12 -6.40 -7.00 15.29
C GLY A 12 -5.34 -6.65 14.27
N ARG A 13 -5.47 -7.23 13.07
CA ARG A 13 -4.71 -6.77 11.93
C ARG A 13 -5.12 -5.32 11.83
N VAL A 14 -4.20 -4.44 12.22
CA VAL A 14 -4.21 -3.07 11.75
C VAL A 14 -4.53 -3.20 10.27
N LEU A 15 -5.63 -2.59 9.83
CA LEU A 15 -6.09 -2.57 8.45
C LEU A 15 -4.99 -1.86 7.62
N ALA A 16 -3.88 -2.56 7.42
CA ALA A 16 -2.86 -2.21 6.48
C ALA A 16 -3.56 -2.31 5.14
N CYS A 17 -3.56 -1.20 4.40
CA CYS A 17 -4.15 -1.21 3.10
C CYS A 17 -3.50 -2.32 2.26
N SER A 18 -4.30 -3.33 1.91
CA SER A 18 -3.89 -4.53 1.19
C SER A 18 -4.56 -4.50 -0.18
N PRO A 19 -3.92 -3.93 -1.21
CA PRO A 19 -4.51 -3.88 -2.53
C PRO A 19 -4.71 -5.28 -3.10
N GLY A 20 -5.83 -5.51 -3.79
CA GLY A 20 -6.16 -6.84 -4.34
C GLY A 20 -7.60 -6.99 -4.79
N TRP A 21 -7.93 -8.20 -5.27
CA TRP A 21 -9.29 -8.58 -5.66
C TRP A 21 -10.11 -9.00 -4.44
N TYR A 22 -11.30 -8.41 -4.30
CA TYR A 22 -12.27 -8.67 -3.25
C TYR A 22 -13.57 -9.22 -3.84
N GLY A 23 -14.15 -10.20 -3.15
CA GLY A 23 -15.32 -10.97 -3.60
C GLY A 23 -14.96 -12.45 -3.77
N THR A 24 -15.71 -13.33 -3.12
CA THR A 24 -15.40 -14.78 -3.07
C THR A 24 -16.29 -15.56 -4.01
N ALA A 25 -15.68 -16.30 -4.95
CA ALA A 25 -16.41 -17.21 -5.82
C ALA A 25 -17.00 -18.38 -4.99
N PRO A 26 -18.17 -18.94 -5.35
CA PRO A 26 -18.81 -18.85 -6.66
C PRO A 26 -19.95 -17.84 -6.84
N PHE A 27 -20.36 -16.99 -5.90
CA PHE A 27 -21.38 -15.96 -6.18
C PHE A 27 -21.02 -14.67 -5.41
N CYS A 28 -20.54 -13.63 -6.11
CA CYS A 28 -19.80 -12.51 -5.52
C CYS A 28 -20.47 -11.17 -5.83
N ASP A 29 -20.52 -10.24 -4.88
CA ASP A 29 -20.72 -8.81 -5.14
C ASP A 29 -19.66 -8.08 -4.31
N GLY A 30 -18.44 -8.05 -4.86
CA GLY A 30 -17.26 -7.57 -4.15
C GLY A 30 -17.38 -6.10 -3.76
N GLU A 31 -16.93 -5.76 -2.55
CA GLU A 31 -16.86 -4.37 -2.10
C GLU A 31 -15.50 -4.09 -1.49
N CYS A 32 -15.05 -2.84 -1.64
CA CYS A 32 -13.82 -2.40 -1.03
C CYS A 32 -14.01 -2.11 0.47
N PRO A 33 -13.07 -2.58 1.32
CA PRO A 33 -13.04 -2.20 2.72
C PRO A 33 -13.00 -0.67 2.90
N THR A 34 -13.49 -0.18 4.03
CA THR A 34 -13.40 1.24 4.38
C THR A 34 -11.95 1.73 4.32
N GLY A 35 -11.71 2.83 3.60
CA GLY A 35 -10.37 3.37 3.34
C GLY A 35 -9.73 2.87 2.04
N MET A 36 -10.42 2.02 1.28
CA MET A 36 -10.03 1.58 -0.05
C MET A 36 -11.07 1.98 -1.11
N ARG A 37 -10.60 2.24 -2.32
CA ARG A 37 -11.41 2.60 -3.48
C ARG A 37 -11.30 1.50 -4.52
N GLN A 38 -12.44 1.21 -5.12
CA GLN A 38 -12.53 0.34 -6.28
C GLN A 38 -11.88 1.01 -7.49
N THR A 39 -10.99 0.30 -8.15
CA THR A 39 -10.37 0.74 -9.42
C THR A 39 -10.71 -0.16 -10.59
N ARG A 40 -11.01 -1.44 -10.35
CA ARG A 40 -11.47 -2.39 -11.38
C ARG A 40 -12.59 -3.29 -10.87
N SER A 41 -13.31 -3.92 -11.79
CA SER A 41 -14.28 -4.97 -11.52
C SER A 41 -14.17 -6.08 -12.57
N ASP A 42 -14.22 -7.34 -12.15
CA ASP A 42 -14.13 -8.51 -13.04
C ASP A 42 -14.85 -9.70 -12.38
N ASP A 43 -15.53 -10.51 -13.19
CA ASP A 43 -16.25 -11.70 -12.73
C ASP A 43 -15.28 -12.79 -12.22
N CYS A 44 -14.04 -12.82 -12.70
CA CYS A 44 -13.07 -13.86 -12.40
C CYS A 44 -11.78 -13.34 -11.78
N GLY A 45 -11.69 -12.07 -11.37
CA GLY A 45 -10.44 -11.32 -11.14
C GLY A 45 -9.23 -12.03 -10.47
N ASP A 46 -9.44 -12.99 -9.56
CA ASP A 46 -8.39 -13.78 -8.88
C ASP A 46 -8.15 -15.19 -9.49
N GLY A 47 -8.69 -15.45 -10.69
CA GLY A 47 -8.72 -16.75 -11.36
C GLY A 47 -9.96 -17.60 -11.06
N HIS A 48 -10.81 -17.22 -10.10
CA HIS A 48 -12.05 -17.95 -9.78
C HIS A 48 -13.28 -17.12 -10.14
N CYS A 49 -14.11 -17.65 -11.05
CA CYS A 49 -15.26 -16.92 -11.57
C CYS A 49 -16.48 -16.94 -10.63
N CYS A 50 -17.09 -15.77 -10.51
CA CYS A 50 -18.40 -15.55 -9.91
C CYS A 50 -19.47 -16.01 -10.90
N ALA A 51 -20.41 -16.81 -10.43
CA ALA A 51 -21.57 -17.27 -11.18
C ALA A 51 -22.77 -16.30 -11.07
N THR A 52 -22.72 -15.34 -10.13
CA THR A 52 -23.56 -14.13 -10.07
C THR A 52 -22.76 -13.00 -9.43
N GLY A 53 -22.93 -11.77 -9.95
CA GLY A 53 -22.21 -10.56 -9.54
C GLY A 53 -20.72 -10.55 -9.93
N HIS A 54 -19.93 -9.61 -9.40
CA HIS A 54 -18.52 -9.38 -9.80
C HIS A 54 -17.57 -9.21 -8.61
N LYS A 55 -16.28 -9.44 -8.84
CA LYS A 55 -15.21 -9.04 -7.91
C LYS A 55 -14.81 -7.61 -8.16
N VAL A 56 -14.20 -6.99 -7.16
CA VAL A 56 -13.68 -5.62 -7.26
C VAL A 56 -12.21 -5.60 -6.90
N TYR A 57 -11.41 -4.89 -7.68
CA TYR A 57 -10.03 -4.62 -7.34
C TYR A 57 -9.99 -3.35 -6.50
N CYS A 58 -9.46 -3.45 -5.29
CA CYS A 58 -9.41 -2.36 -4.33
C CYS A 58 -8.00 -1.87 -4.13
N GLU A 59 -7.85 -0.56 -4.10
CA GLU A 59 -6.61 0.15 -3.82
C GLU A 59 -6.85 1.14 -2.66
N CYS A 60 -5.80 1.61 -2.00
CA CYS A 60 -5.97 2.56 -0.89
C CYS A 60 -6.43 3.92 -1.42
N ILE A 61 -7.41 4.54 -0.75
CA ILE A 61 -7.93 5.88 -1.12
C ILE A 61 -6.85 6.95 -0.97
N ASP A 62 -5.98 6.77 0.01
CA ASP A 62 -4.74 7.52 0.15
C ASP A 62 -3.74 6.49 0.65
N ASN A 63 -2.83 5.99 -0.19
CA ASN A 63 -1.73 5.17 0.32
C ASN A 63 -0.55 6.10 0.65
N PRO A 64 -0.43 6.66 1.88
CA PRO A 64 0.81 7.31 2.28
C PRO A 64 2.01 6.32 2.27
N GLY A 65 1.76 5.02 2.13
CA GLY A 65 2.77 3.98 1.87
C GLY A 65 3.05 3.67 0.39
N CYS A 66 2.40 4.33 -0.58
CA CYS A 66 2.80 4.38 -2.00
C CYS A 66 3.08 5.80 -2.48
N ALA A 67 2.70 6.83 -1.71
CA ALA A 67 2.92 8.22 -2.08
C ALA A 67 4.43 8.53 -2.13
N ALA A 68 4.83 9.26 -3.16
CA ALA A 68 6.20 9.74 -3.27
C ALA A 68 6.57 10.57 -2.04
N PHE A 69 7.73 10.32 -1.44
CA PHE A 69 8.18 11.06 -0.26
C PHE A 69 9.61 11.54 -0.37
N TRP A 70 9.88 12.69 0.25
CA TRP A 70 11.22 13.25 0.36
C TRP A 70 11.87 12.77 1.67
N SER A 71 13.05 12.15 1.55
CA SER A 71 13.91 11.80 2.66
C SER A 71 15.03 12.84 2.81
N GLY A 72 15.51 13.03 4.04
CA GLY A 72 16.63 13.91 4.37
C GLY A 72 16.21 15.07 5.28
N THR A 73 16.86 15.20 6.42
CA THR A 73 16.52 16.19 7.44
C THR A 73 17.40 17.43 7.29
N ALA A 74 16.79 18.59 7.06
CA ALA A 74 17.52 19.86 7.03
C ALA A 74 18.14 20.16 8.42
N PRO A 75 19.30 20.83 8.48
CA PRO A 75 20.01 21.49 7.38
C PRO A 75 21.02 20.60 6.63
N PHE A 76 21.35 19.40 7.11
CA PHE A 76 22.35 18.53 6.47
C PHE A 76 21.67 17.27 5.91
N CYS A 77 21.53 17.16 4.60
CA CYS A 77 20.68 16.14 3.99
C CYS A 77 21.47 15.24 3.04
N ASP A 78 21.95 14.09 3.47
CA ASP A 78 22.33 13.00 2.56
C ASP A 78 21.69 11.73 3.13
N PRO A 79 20.38 11.53 2.91
CA PRO A 79 19.67 10.40 3.48
C PRO A 79 20.19 9.09 2.89
N GLU A 80 20.00 8.02 3.65
CA GLU A 80 20.22 6.65 3.17
C GLU A 80 19.40 6.36 1.89
N SER A 81 19.73 5.23 1.26
CA SER A 81 19.01 4.73 0.08
C SER A 81 17.51 4.57 0.34
N CYS A 82 16.71 4.59 -0.72
CA CYS A 82 15.27 4.32 -0.63
C CYS A 82 15.01 2.97 0.08
N PRO A 83 13.91 2.83 0.82
CA PRO A 83 13.50 1.55 1.38
C PRO A 83 13.38 0.46 0.31
N SER A 84 13.51 -0.80 0.70
CA SER A 84 13.34 -1.92 -0.24
C SER A 84 12.01 -1.84 -0.98
N GLY A 85 12.03 -2.00 -2.30
CA GLY A 85 10.86 -1.86 -3.17
C GLY A 85 10.58 -0.44 -3.68
N TRP A 86 11.38 0.56 -3.28
CA TRP A 86 11.30 1.93 -3.76
C TRP A 86 12.51 2.30 -4.62
N HIS A 87 12.34 3.23 -5.55
CA HIS A 87 13.41 3.76 -6.38
C HIS A 87 13.57 5.28 -6.20
N GLU A 88 14.76 5.80 -6.49
CA GLU A 88 15.02 7.24 -6.44
C GLU A 88 14.43 7.89 -7.70
N ALA A 89 13.48 8.79 -7.49
CA ALA A 89 12.83 9.55 -8.56
C ALA A 89 13.40 10.96 -8.74
N GLY A 90 14.19 11.45 -7.76
CA GLY A 90 14.83 12.76 -7.88
C GLY A 90 15.57 13.21 -6.64
N ARG A 91 16.27 14.34 -6.77
CA ARG A 91 17.00 15.03 -5.68
C ARG A 91 16.70 16.52 -5.65
N SER A 92 16.67 17.12 -4.46
CA SER A 92 16.35 18.55 -4.29
C SER A 92 17.02 19.15 -3.06
N ASP A 93 17.31 20.45 -3.10
CA ASP A 93 17.76 21.22 -1.93
C ASP A 93 16.64 21.53 -0.95
N TRP A 94 15.39 21.54 -1.41
CA TRP A 94 14.24 21.96 -0.61
C TRP A 94 13.28 20.80 -0.30
N GLY A 95 13.12 19.85 -1.23
CA GLY A 95 12.27 18.66 -1.09
C GLY A 95 10.88 18.93 -0.48
N ASP A 96 10.74 18.60 0.81
CA ASP A 96 9.53 18.75 1.65
C ASP A 96 9.30 20.16 2.25
N GLY A 97 10.13 21.15 1.87
CA GLY A 97 10.08 22.53 2.38
C GLY A 97 11.27 22.92 3.26
N GLY A 98 12.09 21.99 3.74
CA GLY A 98 13.33 22.29 4.46
C GLY A 98 14.56 22.42 3.56
N TYR A 99 15.31 23.52 3.65
CA TYR A 99 16.53 23.74 2.85
C TYR A 99 17.76 22.99 3.42
N CYS A 100 18.48 22.30 2.55
CA CYS A 100 19.72 21.60 2.85
C CYS A 100 20.94 22.49 2.50
N VAL A 101 21.76 22.82 3.49
CA VAL A 101 23.01 23.57 3.31
C VAL A 101 24.15 22.68 2.81
N SER A 102 24.06 21.36 3.06
CA SER A 102 24.91 20.35 2.47
C SER A 102 24.11 19.10 2.13
N GLY A 103 24.55 18.38 1.09
CA GLY A 103 23.85 17.21 0.56
C GLY A 103 22.57 17.57 -0.22
N LYS A 104 21.75 16.56 -0.59
CA LYS A 104 20.41 16.74 -1.18
C LYS A 104 19.37 15.85 -0.52
N LYS A 105 18.11 16.32 -0.48
CA LYS A 105 16.95 15.46 -0.23
C LYS A 105 16.75 14.47 -1.37
N ARG A 106 16.19 13.31 -1.06
CA ARG A 106 15.93 12.21 -2.01
C ARG A 106 14.43 11.95 -2.13
N LEU A 107 13.87 12.03 -3.33
CA LEU A 107 12.50 11.64 -3.62
C LEU A 107 12.46 10.14 -3.88
N SER A 108 11.67 9.41 -3.10
CA SER A 108 11.46 7.97 -3.25
C SER A 108 10.08 7.71 -3.83
N GLN A 109 9.98 6.86 -4.85
CA GLN A 109 8.72 6.42 -5.46
C GLN A 109 8.65 4.89 -5.55
N GLN A 110 7.46 4.31 -5.44
CA GLN A 110 7.26 2.89 -5.78
C GLN A 110 7.07 2.77 -7.29
N PRO A 111 7.49 1.66 -7.91
CA PRO A 111 7.06 1.36 -9.26
C PRO A 111 5.54 1.27 -9.27
N GLU A 112 4.91 2.00 -10.17
CA GLU A 112 3.48 1.89 -10.42
C GLU A 112 3.21 0.43 -10.77
N THR A 113 2.45 -0.27 -9.91
CA THR A 113 2.04 -1.64 -10.21
C THR A 113 1.02 -1.57 -11.35
N SER A 114 1.52 -1.62 -12.59
CA SER A 114 0.72 -1.78 -13.80
C SER A 114 -0.09 -3.08 -13.79
#